data_AF-A0A1H3HIF5-F1
#
_entry.id   AF-A0A1H3HIF5-F1
#
_cell.length_a   1.000
_cell.length_b   1.000
_cell.length_c   1.000
_cell.angle_alpha   90.00
_cell.angle_beta   90.00
_cell.angle_gamma   90.00
#
_symmetry.space_group_name_H-M   'P 1'
#
loop_
_entity.id
_entity.type
_entity.pdbx_description
1 polymer ?
#
loop_
_entity_poly.entity_id
_entity_poly.type
_entity_poly.pdbx_seq_one_letter_code
_entity_poly.pdbx_strand_id
1 'polypeptide(L)'
;MGRVHKFSFNHEDDALESLATYYEVDKKLIYEKLRKINNLVKEQGKLCDTDIGKYAYCIRRLLTDKEEKSVDKLRVSYYHRCGSDGTLEWFGDGLLNCNDGFKKFIEKISNLYPSLLSENLKDELNGRLKERFKGEAFGKQAVGIFAFTRLEEAKIRKSYDLPEIFMDISNLETRKSITTFLKSKLKPTVVKFYKEYDPNELDSILFTYWYLICQKFDEGITSNSLDVGCGKVIPLENIEHIYDLGSHA
;
A
#
# COMPACT_ATOMS: atom_id res chain seq x y z
N MET A 1 -10.71 20.11 18.79
CA MET A 1 -10.37 18.93 17.96
C MET A 1 -9.33 19.36 16.96
N GLY A 2 -8.18 18.68 16.90
CA GLY A 2 -7.11 19.04 15.96
C GLY A 2 -7.50 18.79 14.50
N ARG A 3 -6.92 19.54 13.56
CA ARG A 3 -7.17 19.40 12.12
C ARG A 3 -6.50 18.13 11.60
N VAL A 4 -7.31 17.11 11.33
CA VAL A 4 -6.88 15.90 10.63
C VAL A 4 -6.91 16.18 9.13
N HIS A 5 -5.78 16.00 8.45
CA HIS A 5 -5.73 16.00 6.99
C HIS A 5 -5.51 14.57 6.51
N LYS A 6 -6.28 14.14 5.51
CA LYS A 6 -6.21 12.79 4.96
C LYS A 6 -5.97 12.84 3.47
N PHE A 7 -4.95 12.13 3.02
CA PHE A 7 -4.66 11.89 1.62
C PHE A 7 -5.15 10.50 1.19
N SER A 8 -5.77 10.44 0.02
CA SER A 8 -6.27 9.20 -0.58
C SER A 8 -6.10 9.24 -2.10
N PHE A 9 -5.83 8.07 -2.69
CA PHE A 9 -5.67 7.91 -4.15
C PHE A 9 -6.52 6.75 -4.66
N ASN A 10 -7.83 6.81 -4.43
CA ASN A 10 -8.79 5.85 -5.01
C ASN A 10 -8.82 5.99 -6.55
N HIS A 11 -8.75 7.23 -7.01
CA HIS A 11 -8.67 7.69 -8.39
C HIS A 11 -7.83 8.99 -8.39
N GLU A 12 -7.31 9.41 -9.54
CA GLU A 12 -6.68 10.73 -9.69
C GLU A 12 -7.51 11.89 -9.12
N ASP A 13 -8.85 11.89 -9.28
CA ASP A 13 -9.70 12.98 -8.81
C ASP A 13 -9.73 13.06 -7.27
N ASP A 14 -9.72 11.92 -6.58
CA ASP A 14 -9.64 11.81 -5.12
C ASP A 14 -8.30 12.34 -4.57
N ALA A 15 -7.20 12.07 -5.30
CA ALA A 15 -5.89 12.60 -4.96
C ALA A 15 -5.82 14.12 -5.15
N LEU A 16 -6.36 14.62 -6.27
CA LEU A 16 -6.44 16.05 -6.55
C LEU A 16 -7.36 16.78 -5.56
N GLU A 17 -8.46 16.18 -5.15
CA GLU A 17 -9.38 16.73 -4.15
C GLU A 17 -8.71 16.83 -2.77
N SER A 18 -7.95 15.80 -2.37
CA SER A 18 -7.16 15.81 -1.14
C SER A 18 -6.15 16.97 -1.15
N LEU A 19 -5.43 17.15 -2.27
CA LEU A 19 -4.47 18.25 -2.46
C LEU A 19 -5.16 19.62 -2.50
N ALA A 20 -6.27 19.76 -3.21
CA ALA A 20 -7.06 21.00 -3.26
C ALA A 20 -7.51 21.43 -1.85
N THR A 21 -7.99 20.47 -1.06
CA THR A 21 -8.37 20.68 0.34
C THR A 21 -7.18 21.09 1.19
N TYR A 22 -6.00 20.51 0.97
CA TYR A 22 -4.77 20.86 1.69
C TYR A 22 -4.32 22.30 1.40
N TYR A 23 -4.21 22.65 0.12
CA TYR A 23 -3.74 23.96 -0.32
C TYR A 23 -4.82 25.05 -0.21
N GLU A 24 -6.07 24.68 0.09
CA GLU A 24 -7.25 25.55 0.17
C GLU A 24 -7.45 26.34 -1.13
N VAL A 25 -7.41 25.61 -2.26
CA VAL A 25 -7.59 26.10 -3.63
C VAL A 25 -8.65 25.28 -4.36
N ASP A 26 -9.17 25.82 -5.46
CA ASP A 26 -10.04 25.05 -6.36
C ASP A 26 -9.20 24.02 -7.16
N LYS A 27 -9.72 22.80 -7.31
CA LYS A 27 -9.09 21.75 -8.12
C LYS A 27 -8.83 22.17 -9.57
N LYS A 28 -9.65 23.06 -10.14
CA LYS A 28 -9.44 23.67 -11.46
C LYS A 28 -8.11 24.42 -11.55
N LEU A 29 -7.71 25.14 -10.49
CA LEU A 29 -6.42 25.83 -10.45
C LEU A 29 -5.26 24.82 -10.51
N ILE A 30 -5.38 23.70 -9.80
CA ILE A 30 -4.37 22.62 -9.86
C ILE A 30 -4.23 22.12 -11.30
N TYR A 31 -5.34 21.84 -11.99
CA TYR A 31 -5.30 21.41 -13.39
C TYR A 31 -4.62 22.44 -14.30
N GLU A 32 -4.91 23.72 -14.14
CA GLU A 32 -4.29 24.80 -14.91
C GLU A 32 -2.76 24.89 -14.68
N LYS A 33 -2.29 24.61 -13.46
CA LYS A 33 -0.86 24.64 -13.11
C LYS A 33 -0.14 23.31 -13.35
N LEU A 34 -0.84 22.25 -13.71
CA LEU A 34 -0.31 20.89 -13.66
C LEU A 34 0.93 20.67 -14.53
N ARG A 35 1.02 21.32 -15.70
CA ARG A 35 2.23 21.27 -16.54
C ARG A 35 3.45 21.89 -15.86
N LYS A 36 3.27 22.99 -15.11
CA LYS A 36 4.36 23.64 -14.36
C LYS A 36 4.78 22.79 -13.16
N ILE A 37 3.81 22.18 -12.47
CA ILE A 37 4.06 21.25 -11.36
C ILE A 37 4.84 20.03 -11.86
N ASN A 38 4.46 19.45 -13.00
CA ASN A 38 5.17 18.34 -13.62
C ASN A 38 6.64 18.68 -13.94
N ASN A 39 6.94 19.90 -14.38
CA ASN A 39 8.33 20.33 -14.59
C ASN A 39 9.13 20.33 -13.28
N LEU A 40 8.56 20.87 -12.19
CA LEU A 40 9.20 20.86 -10.87
C LEU A 40 9.45 19.43 -10.37
N VAL A 41 8.47 18.53 -10.53
CA VAL A 41 8.61 17.11 -10.18
C VAL A 41 9.73 16.45 -10.98
N LYS A 42 9.83 16.72 -12.29
CA LYS A 42 10.89 16.17 -13.16
C LYS A 42 12.27 16.74 -12.85
N GLU A 43 12.37 18.01 -12.47
CA GLU A 43 13.62 18.64 -12.05
C GLU A 43 14.16 17.99 -10.78
N GLN A 44 13.29 17.75 -9.79
CA GLN A 44 13.65 17.04 -8.56
C GLN A 44 14.15 15.62 -8.87
N GLY A 45 13.46 14.87 -9.74
CA GLY A 45 13.86 13.49 -10.06
C GLY A 45 15.20 13.36 -10.79
N LYS A 46 15.70 14.43 -11.42
CA LYS A 46 16.97 14.46 -12.17
C LYS A 46 18.16 14.87 -11.32
N LEU A 47 17.92 15.73 -10.34
CA LEU A 47 18.93 16.19 -9.41
C LEU A 47 18.93 15.17 -8.27
N CYS A 48 19.96 14.35 -8.13
CA CYS A 48 20.13 13.44 -6.98
C CYS A 48 20.27 14.18 -5.62
N ASP A 49 19.78 15.41 -5.53
CA ASP A 49 19.84 16.33 -4.41
C ASP A 49 18.46 16.44 -3.73
N THR A 50 18.49 16.56 -2.42
CA THR A 50 17.65 15.82 -1.47
C THR A 50 16.53 16.65 -0.82
N ASP A 51 16.38 17.92 -1.20
CA ASP A 51 15.46 18.83 -0.54
C ASP A 51 14.05 18.79 -1.16
N ILE A 52 13.29 17.76 -0.78
CA ILE A 52 11.87 17.62 -1.12
C ILE A 52 11.06 18.84 -0.65
N GLY A 53 11.43 19.43 0.50
CA GLY A 53 10.73 20.58 1.08
C GLY A 53 10.78 21.80 0.17
N LYS A 54 11.93 22.09 -0.47
CA LYS A 54 12.04 23.15 -1.47
C LYS A 54 11.04 22.98 -2.62
N TYR A 55 10.88 21.77 -3.15
CA TYR A 55 9.95 21.52 -4.26
C TYR A 55 8.49 21.58 -3.80
N ALA A 56 8.17 21.03 -2.63
CA ALA A 56 6.85 21.17 -2.02
C ALA A 56 6.48 22.65 -1.82
N TYR A 57 7.41 23.47 -1.35
CA TYR A 57 7.27 24.92 -1.22
C TYR A 57 7.04 25.60 -2.58
N CYS A 58 7.85 25.30 -3.59
CA CYS A 58 7.67 25.87 -4.94
C CYS A 58 6.30 25.53 -5.53
N ILE A 59 5.83 24.28 -5.37
CA ILE A 59 4.50 23.87 -5.80
C ILE A 59 3.42 24.64 -5.02
N ARG A 60 3.56 24.79 -3.70
CA ARG A 60 2.66 25.61 -2.88
C ARG A 60 2.53 27.02 -3.44
N ARG A 61 3.65 27.69 -3.71
CA ARG A 61 3.70 29.06 -4.24
C ARG A 61 3.11 29.19 -5.66
N LEU A 62 3.05 28.10 -6.43
CA LEU A 62 2.33 28.09 -7.72
C LEU A 62 0.80 28.06 -7.54
N LEU A 63 0.32 27.52 -6.42
CA LEU A 63 -1.09 27.28 -6.15
C LEU A 63 -1.71 28.35 -5.25
N THR A 64 -0.97 28.85 -4.25
CA THR A 64 -1.52 29.75 -3.24
C THR A 64 -0.45 30.60 -2.58
N ASP A 65 -0.83 31.83 -2.21
CA ASP A 65 -0.02 32.73 -1.38
C ASP A 65 -0.26 32.53 0.12
N LYS A 66 -1.24 31.71 0.50
CA LYS A 66 -1.60 31.46 1.90
C LYS A 66 -0.47 30.79 2.66
N GLU A 67 -0.26 31.22 3.89
CA GLU A 67 0.63 30.56 4.84
C GLU A 67 0.27 29.08 5.03
N GLU A 68 1.29 28.28 5.26
CA GLU A 68 1.11 26.87 5.58
C GLU A 68 0.49 26.72 6.96
N LYS A 69 -0.64 26.02 7.00
CA LYS A 69 -1.32 25.74 8.26
C LYS A 69 -0.71 24.49 8.86
N SER A 70 -0.55 24.51 10.19
CA SER A 70 -0.17 23.30 10.93
C SER A 70 -1.22 22.21 10.71
N VAL A 71 -0.74 21.01 10.37
CA VAL A 71 -1.54 19.80 10.35
C VAL A 71 -1.31 19.09 11.67
N ASP A 72 -2.35 18.96 12.49
CA ASP A 72 -2.21 18.30 13.80
C ASP A 72 -2.07 16.79 13.65
N LYS A 73 -2.69 16.25 12.59
CA LYS A 73 -2.71 14.81 12.34
C LYS A 73 -2.79 14.52 10.85
N LEU A 74 -1.81 13.76 10.36
CA LEU A 74 -1.69 13.41 8.95
C LEU A 74 -2.06 11.94 8.74
N ARG A 75 -3.01 11.68 7.84
CA ARG A 75 -3.44 10.33 7.45
C ARG A 75 -3.18 10.09 5.97
N VAL A 76 -2.62 8.94 5.64
CA VAL A 76 -2.42 8.53 4.24
C VAL A 76 -3.07 7.17 4.02
N SER A 77 -3.90 7.08 2.99
CA SER A 77 -4.58 5.84 2.61
C SER A 77 -3.68 5.00 1.71
N TYR A 78 -3.69 3.69 1.94
CA TYR A 78 -2.97 2.69 1.18
C TYR A 78 -3.87 1.51 0.85
N TYR A 79 -3.42 0.69 -0.09
CA TYR A 79 -4.17 -0.42 -0.65
C TYR A 79 -3.34 -1.70 -0.60
N HIS A 80 -3.74 -2.66 0.23
CA HIS A 80 -3.09 -3.96 0.34
C HIS A 80 -3.86 -5.00 -0.47
N ARG A 81 -3.20 -5.68 -1.41
CA ARG A 81 -3.80 -6.78 -2.16
C ARG A 81 -3.51 -8.12 -1.49
N CYS A 82 -4.55 -8.94 -1.34
CA CYS A 82 -4.47 -10.27 -0.74
C CYS A 82 -5.63 -11.17 -1.20
N GLY A 83 -5.58 -12.44 -0.79
CA GLY A 83 -6.71 -13.36 -0.85
C GLY A 83 -7.43 -13.39 0.50
N SER A 84 -8.76 -13.29 0.49
CA SER A 84 -9.60 -13.35 1.69
C SER A 84 -10.96 -14.01 1.41
N ASP A 85 -11.86 -14.08 2.38
CA ASP A 85 -13.27 -14.45 2.15
C ASP A 85 -14.14 -13.26 1.67
N GLY A 86 -13.54 -12.06 1.58
CA GLY A 86 -14.20 -10.82 1.17
C GLY A 86 -14.94 -10.08 2.30
N THR A 87 -14.84 -10.54 3.54
CA THR A 87 -15.53 -9.96 4.70
C THR A 87 -14.58 -9.17 5.60
N LEU A 88 -15.12 -8.29 6.45
CA LEU A 88 -14.32 -7.54 7.41
C LEU A 88 -13.82 -8.43 8.55
N GLU A 89 -14.59 -9.46 8.90
CA GLU A 89 -14.30 -10.46 9.92
C GLU A 89 -13.00 -11.22 9.62
N TRP A 90 -12.69 -11.45 8.34
CA TRP A 90 -11.39 -12.00 7.93
C TRP A 90 -10.21 -11.18 8.43
N PHE A 91 -10.39 -9.87 8.59
CA PHE A 91 -9.37 -8.94 9.06
C PHE A 91 -9.56 -8.55 10.53
N GLY A 92 -10.30 -9.33 11.32
CA GLY A 92 -10.59 -9.03 12.73
C GLY A 92 -9.35 -8.84 13.61
N ASP A 93 -8.22 -9.45 13.24
CA ASP A 93 -6.92 -9.27 13.92
C ASP A 93 -6.13 -8.03 13.43
N GLY A 94 -6.71 -7.25 12.50
CA GLY A 94 -6.02 -6.22 11.72
C GLY A 94 -5.26 -6.78 10.51
N LEU A 95 -4.55 -5.88 9.80
CA LEU A 95 -3.51 -6.30 8.85
C LEU A 95 -2.22 -6.50 9.65
N LEU A 96 -1.77 -7.74 9.75
CA LEU A 96 -0.62 -8.12 10.55
C LEU A 96 0.70 -7.91 9.77
N ASN A 97 1.82 -7.84 10.48
CA ASN A 97 3.15 -7.89 9.86
C ASN A 97 3.35 -9.21 9.07
N CYS A 98 4.38 -9.31 8.23
CA CYS A 98 4.55 -10.47 7.35
C CYS A 98 4.57 -11.81 8.08
N ASN A 99 5.18 -11.90 9.26
CA ASN A 99 5.33 -13.16 9.99
C ASN A 99 4.01 -13.58 10.63
N ASP A 100 3.39 -12.68 11.39
CA ASP A 100 2.15 -12.96 12.11
C ASP A 100 0.97 -13.09 11.14
N GLY A 101 0.98 -12.28 10.06
CA GLY A 101 0.03 -12.37 8.97
C GLY A 101 0.09 -13.71 8.26
N PHE A 102 1.29 -14.23 7.97
CA PHE A 102 1.42 -15.55 7.37
C PHE A 102 0.92 -16.66 8.30
N LYS A 103 1.31 -16.65 9.58
CA LYS A 103 0.84 -17.65 10.55
C LYS A 103 -0.68 -17.65 10.67
N LYS A 104 -1.28 -16.45 10.80
CA LYS A 104 -2.74 -16.29 10.88
C LYS A 104 -3.42 -16.74 9.59
N PHE A 105 -2.82 -16.48 8.43
CA PHE A 105 -3.32 -16.97 7.15
C PHE A 105 -3.34 -18.51 7.12
N ILE A 106 -2.23 -19.17 7.48
CA ILE A 106 -2.16 -20.64 7.53
C ILE A 106 -3.16 -21.23 8.53
N GLU A 107 -3.35 -20.60 9.68
CA GLU A 107 -4.37 -21.00 10.66
C GLU A 107 -5.78 -20.94 10.04
N LYS A 108 -6.15 -19.81 9.43
CA LYS A 108 -7.45 -19.63 8.75
C LYS A 108 -7.66 -20.67 7.65
N ILE A 109 -6.65 -20.89 6.82
CA ILE A 109 -6.71 -21.90 5.74
C ILE A 109 -6.82 -23.32 6.30
N SER A 110 -6.07 -23.66 7.35
CA SER A 110 -6.13 -24.99 7.97
C SER A 110 -7.48 -25.25 8.63
N ASN A 111 -8.12 -24.22 9.18
CA ASN A 111 -9.45 -24.34 9.76
C ASN A 111 -10.54 -24.50 8.68
N LEU A 112 -10.43 -23.75 7.58
CA LEU A 112 -11.40 -23.82 6.48
C LEU A 112 -11.22 -25.06 5.61
N TYR A 113 -9.98 -25.51 5.42
CA TYR A 113 -9.62 -26.63 4.55
C TYR A 113 -8.60 -27.56 5.25
N PRO A 114 -9.04 -28.36 6.23
CA PRO A 114 -8.14 -29.16 7.08
C PRO A 114 -7.25 -30.15 6.32
N SER A 115 -7.68 -30.62 5.16
CA SER A 115 -6.93 -31.58 4.32
C SER A 115 -6.03 -30.92 3.29
N LEU A 116 -6.03 -29.59 3.16
CA LEU A 116 -5.25 -28.90 2.12
C LEU A 116 -3.75 -28.87 2.44
N LEU A 117 -3.41 -28.64 3.70
CA LEU A 117 -2.02 -28.47 4.16
C LEU A 117 -1.64 -29.64 5.07
N SER A 118 -0.80 -30.55 4.59
CA SER A 118 -0.20 -31.60 5.42
C SER A 118 0.77 -30.99 6.44
N GLU A 119 1.03 -31.70 7.55
CA GLU A 119 2.00 -31.23 8.56
C GLU A 119 3.41 -31.02 7.95
N ASN A 120 3.86 -31.95 7.10
CA ASN A 120 5.14 -31.80 6.38
C ASN A 120 5.20 -30.51 5.55
N LEU A 121 4.11 -30.12 4.91
CA LEU A 121 4.07 -28.89 4.12
C LEU A 121 4.02 -27.65 5.00
N LYS A 122 3.29 -27.69 6.13
CA LYS A 122 3.30 -26.59 7.11
C LYS A 122 4.72 -26.38 7.64
N ASP A 123 5.45 -27.45 7.91
CA ASP A 123 6.84 -27.41 8.34
C ASP A 123 7.77 -26.84 7.26
N GLU A 124 7.60 -27.25 6.00
CA GLU A 124 8.34 -26.67 4.85
C GLU A 124 8.09 -25.15 4.78
N LEU A 125 6.83 -24.72 4.76
CA LEU A 125 6.45 -23.31 4.67
C LEU A 125 7.00 -22.48 5.84
N ASN A 126 6.92 -23.01 7.07
CA ASN A 126 7.49 -22.36 8.25
C ASN A 126 9.02 -22.29 8.17
N GLY A 127 9.68 -23.31 7.62
CA GLY A 127 11.12 -23.32 7.36
C GLY A 127 11.52 -22.22 6.38
N ARG A 128 10.83 -22.14 5.23
CA ARG A 128 11.04 -21.10 4.21
C ARG A 128 10.81 -19.69 4.76
N LEU A 129 9.77 -19.52 5.58
CA LEU A 129 9.46 -18.25 6.21
C LEU A 129 10.61 -17.79 7.13
N LYS A 130 11.14 -18.71 7.95
CA LYS A 130 12.31 -18.45 8.79
C LYS A 130 13.56 -18.12 7.95
N GLU A 131 13.77 -18.77 6.81
CA GLU A 131 14.88 -18.46 5.90
C GLU A 131 14.77 -17.04 5.34
N ARG A 132 13.59 -16.65 4.84
CA ARG A 132 13.35 -15.28 4.34
C ARG A 132 13.67 -14.23 5.41
N PHE A 133 13.20 -14.44 6.63
CA PHE A 133 13.48 -13.51 7.73
C PHE A 133 14.93 -13.54 8.23
N LYS A 134 15.63 -14.69 8.16
CA LYS A 134 17.06 -14.75 8.48
C LYS A 134 17.90 -13.96 7.47
N GLY A 135 17.52 -13.93 6.19
CA GLY A 135 18.16 -13.09 5.17
C GLY A 135 17.94 -11.59 5.41
N GLU A 136 16.81 -11.22 6.01
CA GLU A 136 16.46 -9.84 6.38
C GLU A 136 17.08 -9.43 7.74
N ALA A 137 17.54 -10.39 8.56
CA ALA A 137 18.07 -10.20 9.90
C ALA A 137 19.51 -9.61 9.98
N PHE A 138 19.99 -8.92 8.95
CA PHE A 138 21.12 -7.98 9.07
C PHE A 138 20.66 -6.68 9.78
N GLY A 139 20.04 -6.81 10.95
CA GLY A 139 19.68 -5.70 11.84
C GLY A 139 18.44 -4.88 11.47
N LYS A 140 17.58 -5.32 10.55
CA LYS A 140 16.37 -4.57 10.16
C LYS A 140 15.13 -5.00 10.96
N GLN A 141 14.23 -4.03 11.17
CA GLN A 141 12.89 -4.19 11.73
C GLN A 141 12.13 -5.32 11.02
N ALA A 142 11.17 -5.95 11.70
CA ALA A 142 10.23 -6.87 11.07
C ALA A 142 9.63 -6.24 9.80
N VAL A 143 9.42 -7.02 8.74
CA VAL A 143 8.76 -6.52 7.53
C VAL A 143 7.27 -6.36 7.78
N GLY A 144 6.75 -5.19 7.47
CA GLY A 144 5.34 -4.85 7.65
C GLY A 144 4.50 -5.20 6.43
N ILE A 145 3.39 -4.48 6.27
CA ILE A 145 2.44 -4.72 5.19
C ILE A 145 2.93 -4.04 3.92
N PHE A 146 3.09 -4.83 2.87
CA PHE A 146 3.28 -4.30 1.54
C PHE A 146 1.97 -3.73 1.00
N ALA A 147 1.97 -2.46 0.60
CA ALA A 147 0.79 -1.79 0.07
C ALA A 147 1.14 -0.82 -1.05
N PHE A 148 0.11 -0.47 -1.82
CA PHE A 148 0.19 0.47 -2.93
C PHE A 148 -0.41 1.80 -2.52
N THR A 149 0.12 2.89 -3.08
CA THR A 149 -0.47 4.22 -2.89
C THR A 149 -1.73 4.41 -3.73
N ARG A 150 -1.82 3.78 -4.92
CA ARG A 150 -2.98 3.87 -5.82
C ARG A 150 -3.81 2.60 -5.82
N LEU A 151 -5.14 2.75 -5.77
CA LEU A 151 -6.07 1.61 -5.82
C LEU A 151 -5.95 0.82 -7.13
N GLU A 152 -5.83 1.49 -8.27
CA GLU A 152 -5.72 0.83 -9.58
C GLU A 152 -4.49 -0.09 -9.67
N GLU A 153 -3.36 0.34 -9.10
CA GLU A 153 -2.16 -0.50 -9.05
C GLU A 153 -2.38 -1.75 -8.21
N ALA A 154 -3.00 -1.61 -7.03
CA ALA A 154 -3.36 -2.78 -6.23
C ALA A 154 -4.27 -3.73 -7.05
N LYS A 155 -5.29 -3.20 -7.74
CA LYS A 155 -6.25 -3.97 -8.55
C LYS A 155 -5.63 -4.79 -9.69
N ILE A 156 -4.48 -4.40 -10.24
CA ILE A 156 -3.83 -5.13 -11.35
C ILE A 156 -2.74 -6.13 -10.89
N ARG A 157 -2.27 -6.02 -9.65
CA ARG A 157 -1.13 -6.81 -9.13
C ARG A 157 -1.52 -8.22 -8.66
N LYS A 158 -1.99 -9.08 -9.57
CA LYS A 158 -2.44 -10.47 -9.31
C LYS A 158 -1.44 -11.37 -8.57
N SER A 159 -0.14 -11.05 -8.61
CA SER A 159 0.89 -11.79 -7.86
C SER A 159 0.72 -11.70 -6.34
N TYR A 160 -0.03 -10.73 -5.83
CA TYR A 160 -0.28 -10.52 -4.39
C TYR A 160 -1.55 -11.22 -3.89
N ASP A 161 -2.25 -11.97 -4.75
CA ASP A 161 -3.46 -12.71 -4.37
C ASP A 161 -3.19 -13.79 -3.31
N LEU A 162 -1.97 -14.31 -3.25
CA LEU A 162 -1.53 -15.27 -2.23
C LEU A 162 -0.17 -14.86 -1.68
N PRO A 163 0.16 -15.23 -0.43
CA PRO A 163 1.50 -15.04 0.12
C PRO A 163 2.59 -15.63 -0.79
N GLU A 164 3.64 -14.86 -1.04
CA GLU A 164 4.74 -15.23 -1.95
C GLU A 164 5.42 -16.55 -1.55
N ILE A 165 5.40 -16.89 -0.26
CA ILE A 165 5.95 -18.12 0.29
C ILE A 165 5.37 -19.41 -0.33
N PHE A 166 4.15 -19.36 -0.88
CA PHE A 166 3.59 -20.49 -1.64
C PHE A 166 4.37 -20.72 -2.95
N MET A 167 5.04 -19.70 -3.49
CA MET A 167 5.91 -19.82 -4.66
C MET A 167 7.22 -20.56 -4.34
N ASP A 168 7.62 -20.60 -3.07
CA ASP A 168 8.86 -21.24 -2.60
C ASP A 168 8.68 -22.74 -2.29
N ILE A 169 7.46 -23.28 -2.44
CA ILE A 169 7.21 -24.71 -2.32
C ILE A 169 8.03 -25.44 -3.38
N SER A 170 8.87 -26.37 -2.91
CA SER A 170 9.89 -27.02 -3.74
C SER A 170 9.26 -27.95 -4.80
N ASN A 171 8.20 -28.67 -4.42
CA ASN A 171 7.49 -29.56 -5.32
C ASN A 171 6.51 -28.78 -6.22
N LEU A 172 6.78 -28.78 -7.53
CA LEU A 172 6.00 -28.01 -8.52
C LEU A 172 4.52 -28.42 -8.58
N GLU A 173 4.21 -29.70 -8.51
CA GLU A 173 2.83 -30.21 -8.59
C GLU A 173 2.03 -29.81 -7.36
N THR A 174 2.61 -29.96 -6.17
CA THR A 174 2.05 -29.54 -4.88
C THR A 174 1.79 -28.04 -4.89
N ARG A 175 2.80 -27.25 -5.31
CA ARG A 175 2.67 -25.80 -5.46
C ARG A 175 1.50 -25.42 -6.37
N LYS A 176 1.42 -26.01 -7.56
CA LYS A 176 0.33 -25.74 -8.53
C LYS A 176 -1.03 -26.12 -7.95
N SER A 177 -1.14 -27.31 -7.35
CA SER A 177 -2.37 -27.82 -6.76
C SER A 177 -2.91 -26.87 -5.68
N ILE A 178 -2.07 -26.50 -4.72
CA ILE A 178 -2.47 -25.67 -3.58
C ILE A 178 -2.78 -24.24 -4.01
N THR A 179 -1.93 -23.63 -4.83
CA THR A 179 -2.18 -22.26 -5.32
C THR A 179 -3.43 -22.18 -6.17
N THR A 180 -3.71 -23.18 -7.01
CA THR A 180 -4.95 -23.27 -7.79
C THR A 180 -6.15 -23.45 -6.88
N PHE A 181 -6.07 -24.35 -5.91
CA PHE A 181 -7.15 -24.57 -4.95
C PHE A 181 -7.46 -23.29 -4.17
N LEU A 182 -6.45 -22.65 -3.58
CA LEU A 182 -6.64 -21.42 -2.81
C LEU A 182 -7.23 -20.30 -3.67
N LYS A 183 -6.77 -20.12 -4.91
CA LYS A 183 -7.37 -19.16 -5.86
C LYS A 183 -8.79 -19.55 -6.28
N SER A 184 -9.20 -20.81 -6.19
CA SER A 184 -10.59 -21.19 -6.44
C SER A 184 -11.52 -20.92 -5.25
N LYS A 185 -10.96 -20.73 -4.05
CA LYS A 185 -11.70 -20.64 -2.79
C LYS A 185 -11.70 -19.25 -2.18
N LEU A 186 -10.56 -18.57 -2.24
CA LEU A 186 -10.41 -17.21 -1.76
C LEU A 186 -10.78 -16.23 -2.86
N LYS A 187 -11.27 -15.06 -2.44
CA LYS A 187 -11.53 -13.93 -3.30
C LYS A 187 -10.29 -13.04 -3.38
N PRO A 188 -9.87 -12.63 -4.60
CA PRO A 188 -8.91 -11.55 -4.75
C PRO A 188 -9.51 -10.27 -4.17
N THR A 189 -8.81 -9.70 -3.20
CA THR A 189 -9.30 -8.61 -2.37
C THR A 189 -8.29 -7.48 -2.34
N VAL A 190 -8.77 -6.24 -2.32
CA VAL A 190 -7.94 -5.08 -1.95
C VAL A 190 -8.50 -4.44 -0.70
N VAL A 191 -7.67 -4.36 0.35
CA VAL A 191 -8.01 -3.72 1.61
C VAL A 191 -7.50 -2.28 1.57
N LYS A 192 -8.42 -1.32 1.69
CA LYS A 192 -8.08 0.08 1.93
C LYS A 192 -7.91 0.30 3.42
N PHE A 193 -6.79 0.88 3.81
CA PHE A 193 -6.53 1.27 5.18
C PHE A 193 -5.80 2.60 5.22
N TYR A 194 -5.78 3.27 6.37
CA TYR A 194 -4.95 4.46 6.57
C TYR A 194 -3.85 4.23 7.60
N LYS A 195 -2.76 4.99 7.44
CA LYS A 195 -1.73 5.17 8.44
C LYS A 195 -1.66 6.61 8.88
N GLU A 196 -1.22 6.80 10.12
CA GLU A 196 -0.93 8.09 10.69
C GLU A 196 0.55 8.38 10.56
N TYR A 197 0.88 9.61 10.18
CA TYR A 197 2.24 10.09 9.95
C TYR A 197 2.54 11.31 10.81
N ASP A 198 3.82 11.54 11.07
CA ASP A 198 4.27 12.76 11.71
C ASP A 198 4.03 13.94 10.73
N PRO A 199 3.48 15.08 11.18
CA PRO A 199 3.33 16.26 10.34
C PRO A 199 4.62 16.74 9.66
N ASN A 200 5.79 16.41 10.20
CA ASN A 200 7.09 16.69 9.57
C ASN A 200 7.33 15.88 8.28
N GLU A 201 6.56 14.81 8.03
CA GLU A 201 6.64 14.00 6.80
C GLU A 201 5.75 14.55 5.67
N LEU A 202 5.05 15.66 5.91
CA LEU A 202 4.05 16.23 5.00
C LEU A 202 4.61 16.55 3.62
N ASP A 203 5.79 17.16 3.53
CA ASP A 203 6.41 17.49 2.22
C ASP A 203 6.69 16.24 1.39
N SER A 204 7.19 15.17 2.02
CA SER A 204 7.43 13.88 1.38
C SER A 204 6.13 13.24 0.87
N ILE A 205 5.05 13.35 1.65
CA ILE A 205 3.73 12.84 1.27
C ILE A 205 3.14 13.65 0.12
N LEU A 206 3.15 14.98 0.21
CA LEU A 206 2.68 15.87 -0.85
C LEU A 206 3.45 15.61 -2.15
N PHE A 207 4.77 15.52 -2.06
CA PHE A 207 5.61 15.26 -3.22
C PHE A 207 5.34 13.89 -3.83
N THR A 208 5.13 12.86 -3.02
CA THR A 208 4.71 11.53 -3.51
C THR A 208 3.41 11.62 -4.30
N TYR A 209 2.41 12.37 -3.81
CA TYR A 209 1.15 12.55 -4.52
C TYR A 209 1.33 13.31 -5.84
N TRP A 210 2.12 14.38 -5.85
CA TRP A 210 2.45 15.12 -7.08
C TRP A 210 3.21 14.27 -8.08
N TYR A 211 4.16 13.47 -7.62
CA TYR A 211 4.90 12.52 -8.42
C TYR A 211 3.95 11.53 -9.10
N LEU A 212 3.04 10.91 -8.33
CA LEU A 212 2.05 9.94 -8.84
C LEU A 212 1.05 10.55 -9.82
N ILE A 213 0.54 11.76 -9.57
CA ILE A 213 -0.37 12.46 -10.47
C ILE A 213 0.35 12.84 -11.78
N CYS A 214 1.60 13.28 -11.69
CA CYS A 214 2.37 13.69 -12.85
C CYS A 214 2.83 12.52 -13.74
N GLN A 215 2.72 11.27 -13.28
CA GLN A 215 3.05 10.09 -14.11
C GLN A 215 2.23 10.00 -15.39
N LYS A 216 1.04 10.61 -15.47
CA LYS A 216 0.29 10.64 -16.74
C LYS A 216 1.02 11.38 -17.86
N PHE A 217 2.05 12.16 -17.54
CA PHE A 217 2.92 12.82 -18.51
C PHE A 217 4.22 12.05 -18.76
N ASP A 218 4.38 10.86 -18.18
CA ASP A 218 5.58 10.04 -18.25
C ASP A 218 5.28 8.56 -17.95
N GLU A 219 5.15 7.75 -19.01
CA GLU A 219 4.80 6.33 -18.93
C GLU A 219 5.84 5.46 -18.20
N GLY A 220 7.04 5.97 -17.96
CA GLY A 220 8.13 5.24 -17.29
C GLY A 220 8.03 5.17 -15.76
N ILE A 221 7.03 5.81 -15.16
CA ILE A 221 6.94 5.95 -13.72
C ILE A 221 5.80 5.09 -13.16
N THR A 222 6.13 4.09 -12.34
CA THR A 222 5.15 3.24 -11.64
C THR A 222 5.39 3.28 -10.13
N SER A 223 4.33 3.21 -9.32
CA SER A 223 4.50 2.98 -7.89
C SER A 223 4.69 1.48 -7.64
N ASN A 224 5.75 1.14 -6.91
CA ASN A 224 5.96 -0.21 -6.41
C ASN A 224 5.17 -0.38 -5.11
N SER A 225 4.90 -1.64 -4.75
CA SER A 225 4.46 -1.94 -3.38
C SER A 225 5.56 -1.51 -2.40
N LEU A 226 5.20 -0.74 -1.38
CA LEU A 226 6.10 -0.32 -0.32
C LEU A 226 5.79 -1.10 0.94
N ASP A 227 6.80 -1.40 1.77
CA ASP A 227 6.56 -1.84 3.15
C ASP A 227 6.06 -0.65 3.96
N VAL A 228 4.75 -0.46 3.91
CA VAL A 228 4.03 0.61 4.60
C VAL A 228 3.89 0.29 6.08
N GLY A 229 3.83 -0.99 6.47
CA GLY A 229 3.69 -1.38 7.87
C GLY A 229 4.97 -1.18 8.70
N CYS A 230 6.15 -1.29 8.08
CA CYS A 230 7.45 -1.24 8.76
C CYS A 230 7.48 -2.10 10.04
N GLY A 231 6.96 -3.33 9.93
CA GLY A 231 6.86 -4.31 11.02
C GLY A 231 5.70 -4.11 11.98
N LYS A 232 4.90 -3.05 11.81
CA LYS A 232 3.75 -2.75 12.67
C LYS A 232 2.46 -3.31 12.07
N VAL A 233 1.57 -3.72 12.97
CA VAL A 233 0.19 -4.10 12.67
C VAL A 233 -0.59 -2.84 12.31
N ILE A 234 -1.45 -2.92 11.29
CA ILE A 234 -2.48 -1.94 11.03
C ILE A 234 -3.76 -2.44 11.71
N PRO A 235 -4.27 -1.71 12.70
CA PRO A 235 -5.39 -2.20 13.50
C PRO A 235 -6.69 -2.16 12.69
N LEU A 236 -7.68 -2.95 13.11
CA LEU A 236 -8.96 -3.11 12.39
C LEU A 236 -9.66 -1.76 12.17
N GLU A 237 -9.64 -0.86 13.15
CA GLU A 237 -10.25 0.47 13.07
C GLU A 237 -9.61 1.39 12.02
N ASN A 238 -8.44 1.01 11.49
CA ASN A 238 -7.79 1.72 10.40
C ASN A 238 -8.14 1.15 9.02
N ILE A 239 -8.83 -0.01 8.95
CA ILE A 239 -9.37 -0.56 7.72
C ILE A 239 -10.64 0.22 7.37
N GLU A 240 -10.65 0.82 6.19
CA GLU A 240 -11.72 1.72 5.76
C GLU A 240 -12.68 1.05 4.80
N HIS A 241 -12.17 0.14 3.97
CA HIS A 241 -12.96 -0.52 2.95
C HIS A 241 -12.29 -1.80 2.45
N ILE A 242 -13.11 -2.74 1.96
CA ILE A 242 -12.67 -3.99 1.34
C ILE A 242 -13.29 -4.05 -0.05
N TYR A 243 -12.45 -4.04 -1.08
CA TYR A 243 -12.86 -4.22 -2.47
C TYR A 243 -12.77 -5.70 -2.84
N ASP A 244 -13.92 -6.32 -3.09
CA ASP A 244 -14.02 -7.63 -3.76
C ASP A 244 -13.77 -7.44 -5.27
N LEU A 245 -12.74 -8.11 -5.81
CA LEU A 245 -12.39 -8.00 -7.23
C LEU A 245 -13.08 -9.07 -8.11
N GLY A 246 -13.97 -9.88 -7.54
CA GLY A 246 -14.64 -10.99 -8.22
C GLY A 246 -13.76 -12.23 -8.32
N SER A 247 -14.13 -13.23 -9.11
CA SER A 247 -13.35 -14.47 -9.26
C SER A 247 -12.02 -14.27 -10.01
N HIS A 248 -11.02 -15.08 -9.69
CA HIS A 248 -9.76 -15.11 -10.44
C HIS A 248 -10.01 -15.56 -11.88
N ALA A 249 -9.99 -14.60 -12.82
CA ALA A 249 -9.97 -14.85 -14.26
C ALA A 249 -8.55 -15.10 -14.77
#